data_AF-A0A6V8JYJ7-F1
#
_entry.id   AF-A0A6V8JYJ7-F1
#
_cell.length_a   1.000
_cell.length_b   1.000
_cell.length_c   1.000
_cell.angle_alpha   90.00
_cell.angle_beta   90.00
_cell.angle_gamma   90.00
#
_symmetry.space_group_name_H-M   'P 1'
#
loop_
_entity.id
_entity.type
_entity.pdbx_description
1 polymer ?
#
loop_
_entity_poly.entity_id
_entity_poly.type
_entity_poly.pdbx_seq_one_letter_code
_entity_poly.pdbx_strand_id
1 'polypeptide(L)'
;MPTDQYTHVLEILTNYVSTGLLGDENAADLTADTPLLELGVLNSVETARLVAYIRETFGVRLPPASMTAGNFRDLKAIATLVAAQLPEAAADKPVPAGVDGGVRG
;
A
#
# COMPACT_ATOMS: atom_id res chain seq x y z
N MET A 1 -16.36 -8.31 9.54
CA MET A 1 -15.70 -7.33 10.42
C MET A 1 -14.32 -7.06 9.82
N PRO A 2 -13.91 -5.81 9.57
CA PRO A 2 -12.51 -5.53 9.27
C PRO A 2 -11.66 -5.99 10.46
N THR A 3 -10.66 -6.82 10.19
CA THR A 3 -9.66 -7.24 11.19
C THR A 3 -8.72 -6.08 11.48
N ASP A 4 -8.08 -6.08 12.66
CA ASP A 4 -7.08 -5.08 13.05
C ASP A 4 -5.98 -4.92 11.98
N GLN A 5 -5.61 -6.02 11.33
CA GLN A 5 -4.66 -6.07 10.22
C GLN A 5 -5.11 -5.25 9.00
N TYR A 6 -6.39 -5.35 8.61
CA TYR A 6 -6.92 -4.59 7.48
C TYR A 6 -6.83 -3.09 7.73
N THR A 7 -7.26 -2.65 8.91
CA THR A 7 -7.24 -1.22 9.29
C THR A 7 -5.81 -0.69 9.28
N HIS A 8 -4.87 -1.41 9.91
CA HIS A 8 -3.47 -1.01 9.94
C HIS A 8 -2.84 -0.90 8.55
N VAL A 9 -3.09 -1.89 7.69
CA VAL A 9 -2.62 -1.87 6.29
C VAL A 9 -3.22 -0.68 5.55
N LEU A 10 -4.53 -0.45 5.68
CA LEU A 10 -5.23 0.63 5.00
C LEU A 10 -4.65 2.00 5.39
N GLU A 11 -4.39 2.23 6.68
CA GLU A 11 -3.80 3.48 7.18
C GLU A 11 -2.43 3.75 6.57
N ILE A 12 -1.56 2.73 6.55
CA ILE A 12 -0.21 2.83 5.97
C ILE A 12 -0.28 3.11 4.47
N LEU A 13 -1.12 2.37 3.73
CA LEU A 13 -1.26 2.56 2.29
C LEU A 13 -1.86 3.93 1.95
N THR A 14 -2.83 4.40 2.74
CA THR A 14 -3.41 5.74 2.59
C THR A 14 -2.33 6.81 2.77
N ASN A 15 -1.50 6.69 3.80
CA ASN A 15 -0.41 7.63 4.03
C ASN A 15 0.60 7.64 2.87
N TYR A 16 1.00 6.45 2.39
CA TYR A 16 1.93 6.33 1.25
C TYR A 16 1.35 6.94 -0.03
N VAL A 17 0.08 6.71 -0.33
CA VAL A 17 -0.55 7.21 -1.56
C VAL A 17 -0.82 8.72 -1.48
N SER A 18 -1.28 9.23 -0.32
CA SER A 18 -1.44 10.68 -0.10
C SER A 18 -0.11 11.43 -0.22
N THR A 19 0.94 10.96 0.44
CA THR A 19 2.23 11.68 0.50
C THR A 19 3.14 11.41 -0.70
N GLY A 20 3.08 10.20 -1.28
CA GLY A 20 3.98 9.77 -2.35
C GLY A 20 3.44 9.97 -3.76
N LEU A 21 2.11 9.91 -3.95
CA LEU A 21 1.50 9.87 -5.29
C LEU A 21 0.60 11.08 -5.62
N LEU A 22 -0.17 11.59 -4.65
CA LEU A 22 -1.19 12.63 -4.88
C LEU A 22 -0.73 14.06 -4.56
N GLY A 23 0.29 14.22 -3.70
CA GLY A 23 0.71 15.51 -3.17
C GLY A 23 -0.29 16.08 -2.14
N ASP A 24 0.17 17.03 -1.32
CA ASP A 24 -0.60 17.56 -0.18
C ASP A 24 -1.99 18.13 -0.54
N GLU A 25 -2.16 18.63 -1.77
CA GLU A 25 -3.41 19.24 -2.23
C GLU A 25 -4.52 18.23 -2.56
N ASN A 26 -4.18 17.03 -3.03
CA ASN A 26 -5.16 15.98 -3.38
C ASN A 26 -5.26 14.89 -2.29
N ALA A 27 -4.40 14.94 -1.27
CA ALA A 27 -4.38 13.99 -0.17
C ALA A 27 -5.67 14.01 0.68
N ALA A 28 -6.36 15.16 0.75
CA ALA A 28 -7.57 15.34 1.57
C ALA A 28 -8.81 14.61 1.01
N ASP A 29 -8.87 14.39 -0.31
CA ASP A 29 -9.97 13.71 -1.00
C ASP A 29 -9.72 12.21 -1.18
N LEU A 30 -8.57 11.69 -0.73
CA LEU A 30 -8.26 10.28 -0.82
C LEU A 30 -9.08 9.47 0.19
N THR A 31 -9.83 8.50 -0.32
CA THR A 31 -10.62 7.55 0.47
C THR A 31 -10.27 6.12 0.12
N ALA A 32 -10.72 5.17 0.95
CA ALA A 32 -10.45 3.75 0.74
C ALA A 32 -11.05 3.19 -0.57
N ASP A 33 -12.16 3.77 -1.05
CA ASP A 33 -12.88 3.37 -2.27
C ASP A 33 -12.53 4.27 -3.47
N THR A 34 -11.55 5.19 -3.34
CA THR A 34 -11.11 6.06 -4.44
C THR A 34 -10.53 5.21 -5.59
N PRO A 35 -11.00 5.39 -6.84
CA PRO A 35 -10.58 4.55 -7.96
C PRO A 35 -9.22 5.01 -8.51
N LEU A 36 -8.15 4.51 -7.89
CA LEU A 36 -6.76 4.92 -8.15
C LEU A 36 -6.32 4.69 -9.60
N LEU A 37 -6.80 3.62 -10.23
CA LEU A 37 -6.49 3.32 -11.64
C LEU A 37 -7.21 4.26 -12.60
N GLU A 38 -8.47 4.58 -12.31
CA GLU A 38 -9.28 5.46 -13.17
C GLU A 38 -8.81 6.91 -13.10
N LEU A 39 -8.36 7.34 -11.92
CA LEU A 39 -7.76 8.66 -11.72
C LEU A 39 -6.32 8.75 -12.23
N GLY A 40 -5.72 7.65 -12.68
CA GLY A 40 -4.33 7.60 -13.15
C GLY A 40 -3.27 7.73 -12.04
N VAL A 41 -3.69 7.74 -10.78
CA VAL A 41 -2.81 7.75 -9.59
C VAL A 41 -1.96 6.48 -9.58
N LEU A 42 -2.59 5.33 -9.83
CA LEU A 42 -1.90 4.07 -10.05
C LEU A 42 -1.77 3.80 -11.55
N ASN A 43 -0.53 3.69 -12.01
CA ASN A 43 -0.16 3.18 -13.33
C ASN A 43 0.84 2.02 -13.16
N SER A 44 1.42 1.49 -14.24
CA SER A 44 2.37 0.36 -14.14
C SER A 44 3.60 0.65 -13.27
N VAL A 45 4.13 1.88 -13.31
CA VAL A 45 5.30 2.28 -12.53
C VAL A 45 4.93 2.45 -11.06
N GLU A 46 3.85 3.18 -10.79
CA GLU A 46 3.38 3.41 -9.42
C GLU A 46 2.89 2.12 -8.75
N THR A 47 2.29 1.20 -9.53
CA THR A 47 1.94 -0.15 -9.05
C THR A 47 3.18 -0.94 -8.65
N ALA A 48 4.26 -0.88 -9.45
CA ALA A 48 5.51 -1.55 -9.11
C ALA A 48 6.15 -0.96 -7.84
N ARG A 49 6.13 0.38 -7.69
CA ARG A 49 6.61 1.08 -6.48
C ARG A 49 5.78 0.70 -5.25
N LEU A 50 4.46 0.69 -5.36
CA LEU A 50 3.56 0.29 -4.29
C LEU A 50 3.82 -1.16 -3.85
N VAL A 51 4.05 -2.06 -4.80
CA VAL A 51 4.33 -3.48 -4.50
C VAL A 51 5.69 -3.64 -3.83
N ALA A 52 6.70 -2.84 -4.22
CA ALA A 52 7.97 -2.79 -3.51
C ALA A 52 7.77 -2.29 -2.07
N TYR A 53 7.05 -1.19 -1.90
CA TYR A 53 6.72 -0.63 -0.59
C TYR A 53 6.01 -1.65 0.32
N ILE A 54 4.98 -2.34 -0.19
CA ILE A 54 4.28 -3.41 0.57
C ILE A 54 5.24 -4.51 1.02
N ARG A 55 6.20 -4.91 0.17
CA ARG A 55 7.20 -5.93 0.52
C ARG A 55 8.13 -5.45 1.62
N GLU A 56 8.58 -4.20 1.56
CA GLU A 56 9.51 -3.61 2.52
C GLU A 56 8.83 -3.34 3.88
N THR A 57 7.60 -2.82 3.86
CA THR A 57 6.82 -2.48 5.05
C THR A 57 6.26 -3.71 5.76
N PHE A 58 5.65 -4.64 5.03
CA PHE A 58 4.90 -5.76 5.61
C PHE A 58 5.61 -7.10 5.49
N GLY A 59 6.71 -7.20 4.73
CA GLY A 59 7.36 -8.47 4.43
C GLY A 59 6.54 -9.38 3.50
N VAL A 60 5.48 -8.86 2.88
CA VAL A 60 4.53 -9.64 2.06
C VAL A 60 4.97 -9.67 0.60
N ARG A 61 5.05 -10.87 0.01
CA ARG A 61 5.39 -11.08 -1.40
C ARG A 61 4.12 -11.29 -2.24
N LEU A 62 3.60 -10.21 -2.83
CA LEU A 62 2.47 -10.31 -3.77
C LEU A 62 2.87 -11.03 -5.07
N PRO A 63 2.21 -12.14 -5.45
CA PRO A 63 2.48 -12.83 -6.70
C PRO A 63 1.93 -12.01 -7.89
N PRO A 64 2.55 -12.12 -9.09
CA PRO A 64 2.10 -11.38 -10.27
C PRO A 64 0.66 -11.69 -10.67
N ALA A 65 0.16 -12.90 -10.39
CA ALA A 65 -1.23 -13.28 -10.63
C ALA A 65 -2.24 -12.47 -9.78
N SER A 66 -1.80 -11.93 -8.63
CA SER A 66 -2.63 -11.04 -7.79
C SER A 66 -2.59 -9.58 -8.24
N MET A 67 -1.68 -9.20 -9.15
CA MET A 67 -1.52 -7.84 -9.68
C MET A 67 -2.55 -7.55 -10.79
N THR A 68 -3.82 -7.71 -10.46
CA THR A 68 -4.94 -7.48 -11.38
C THR A 68 -5.55 -6.10 -11.14
N ALA A 69 -6.17 -5.53 -12.18
CA ALA A 69 -6.89 -4.26 -12.05
C ALA A 69 -7.93 -4.29 -10.93
N GLY A 70 -8.61 -5.43 -10.71
CA GLY A 70 -9.58 -5.57 -9.64
C GLY A 70 -8.98 -5.48 -8.22
N ASN A 71 -7.78 -6.01 -8.02
CA ASN A 71 -7.10 -5.96 -6.72
C ASN A 71 -6.38 -4.63 -6.46
N PHE A 72 -6.10 -3.85 -7.52
CA PHE A 72 -5.37 -2.58 -7.48
C PHE A 72 -6.26 -1.37 -7.82
N ARG A 73 -7.58 -1.57 -7.93
CA ARG A 73 -8.52 -0.49 -8.29
C ARG A 73 -8.62 0.61 -7.22
N ASP A 74 -8.54 0.23 -5.95
CA ASP A 74 -8.74 1.11 -4.79
C ASP A 74 -7.93 0.61 -3.58
N LEU A 75 -7.71 1.48 -2.58
CA LEU A 75 -6.91 1.16 -1.39
C LEU A 75 -7.50 0.01 -0.57
N LYS A 76 -8.82 -0.12 -0.54
CA LYS A 76 -9.53 -1.17 0.19
C LYS A 76 -9.27 -2.56 -0.39
N ALA A 77 -9.28 -2.70 -1.72
CA ALA A 77 -8.96 -3.94 -2.40
C ALA A 77 -7.50 -4.35 -2.14
N ILE A 78 -6.57 -3.39 -2.20
CA ILE A 78 -5.15 -3.61 -1.92
C ILE A 78 -4.95 -4.00 -0.46
N ALA A 79 -5.57 -3.28 0.48
CA ALA A 79 -5.48 -3.56 1.91
C ALA A 79 -6.04 -4.95 2.24
N THR A 80 -7.14 -5.35 1.60
CA THR A 80 -7.72 -6.68 1.74
C THR A 80 -6.75 -7.76 1.23
N LEU A 81 -6.13 -7.55 0.06
CA LEU A 81 -5.15 -8.47 -0.50
C LEU A 81 -3.94 -8.64 0.43
N VAL A 82 -3.39 -7.55 0.94
CA VAL A 82 -2.19 -7.58 1.80
C VAL A 82 -2.51 -8.17 3.17
N ALA A 83 -3.64 -7.79 3.79
CA ALA A 83 -4.06 -8.34 5.07
C ALA A 83 -4.30 -9.86 5.01
N ALA A 84 -4.78 -10.38 3.87
CA ALA A 84 -4.93 -11.82 3.65
C ALA A 84 -3.60 -12.59 3.52
N GLN A 85 -2.48 -11.89 3.34
CA GLN A 85 -1.13 -12.49 3.28
C GLN A 85 -0.34 -12.30 4.58
N LEU A 86 -0.83 -11.46 5.50
CA LEU A 86 -0.20 -11.29 6.79
C LEU A 86 -0.50 -12.50 7.69
N PRO A 87 0.50 -13.05 8.38
CA PRO A 87 0.27 -14.05 9.39
C PRO A 87 -0.42 -13.40 10.60
N GLU A 88 -1.43 -14.08 11.15
CA GLU A 88 -2.30 -13.60 12.24
C GLU A 88 -1.54 -13.11 13.51
N ALA A 89 -0.26 -13.47 13.65
CA ALA A 89 0.61 -13.13 14.77
C ALA A 89 1.57 -11.93 14.55
N ALA A 90 1.62 -11.31 13.36
CA ALA A 90 2.65 -10.30 13.03
C ALA A 90 2.23 -8.83 13.24
N ALA A 91 1.02 -8.55 13.72
CA ALA A 91 0.48 -7.19 13.86
C ALA A 91 1.14 -6.32 14.95
N ASP A 92 2.11 -6.84 15.71
CA ASP A 92 2.73 -6.15 16.86
C ASP A 92 4.05 -5.42 16.54
N LYS A 93 4.67 -5.64 15.36
CA LYS A 93 5.99 -5.07 15.09
C LYS A 93 5.90 -3.70 14.40
N PRO A 94 6.42 -2.60 15.00
CA PRO A 94 6.42 -1.29 14.38
C PRO A 94 7.25 -1.28 13.10
N VAL A 95 6.70 -0.60 12.08
CA VAL A 95 7.35 -0.34 10.79
C VAL A 95 8.72 0.32 11.03
N PRO A 96 9.83 -0.26 10.58
CA PRO A 96 11.12 0.40 10.72
C PRO A 96 11.16 1.63 9.82
N ALA A 97 11.08 2.82 10.42
CA ALA A 97 11.47 4.06 9.77
C ALA A 97 12.98 4.00 9.52
N GLY A 98 13.39 3.80 8.28
CA GLY A 98 14.81 3.72 7.95
C GLY A 98 15.10 3.31 6.53
N VAL A 99 14.77 4.16 5.56
CA VAL A 99 15.56 4.24 4.32
C VAL A 99 16.58 5.37 4.50
N ASP A 100 17.65 5.04 5.22
CA ASP A 100 18.87 5.82 5.22
C ASP A 100 19.41 5.82 3.77
N GLY A 101 19.38 7.01 3.15
CA GLY A 101 19.99 7.27 1.85
C GLY A 101 21.50 7.10 1.93
N GLY A 102 21.97 5.85 1.95
CA GLY A 102 23.37 5.50 1.91
C GLY A 102 23.83 5.20 0.50
N VAL A 103 24.22 6.22 -0.25
CA VAL A 103 25.18 6.03 -1.35
C VAL A 103 26.49 6.70 -0.95
N ARG A 104 27.42 5.84 -0.50
CA ARG A 104 28.85 6.10 -0.39
C ARG A 104 29.51 5.71 -1.71
N GLY A 105 30.41 6.56 -2.22
CA GLY A 105 31.28 6.25 -3.35
C GLY A 105 31.83 7.51 -3.99
#